data_AF-A0A518LPC8-F1
#
_entry.id   AF-A0A518LPC8-F1
#
_cell.length_a   1.000
_cell.length_b   1.000
_cell.length_c   1.000
_cell.angle_alpha   90.00
_cell.angle_beta   90.00
_cell.angle_gamma   90.00
#
_symmetry.space_group_name_H-M   'P 1'
#
loop_
_entity.id
_entity.type
_entity.pdbx_description
1 polymer ?
#
loop_
_entity_poly.entity_id
_entity_poly.type
_entity_poly.pdbx_seq_one_letter_code
_entity_poly.pdbx_strand_id
1 'polypeptide(L)'
;MLEIKANLHSSHVLEIAFSDGSNEAIIYPSHIPDDSLKLLAEAAVRVLGPAHSTEFVMYDEPGEYLGLLEATGDQLEFKLLHFRDSVRADRAQAQPLFSTCTTAIGFARAVSRMLATLQAGTDEERFAEVWPPGFPQATFDLLRNSIRRFRDA
;
A
#
# COMPACT_ATOMS: atom_id res chain seq x y z
N MET A 1 13.57 6.03 10.76
CA MET A 1 12.62 4.93 10.54
C MET A 1 11.39 5.19 11.39
N LEU A 2 10.31 5.67 10.78
CA LEU A 2 9.02 5.78 11.43
C LEU A 2 8.22 4.51 11.09
N GLU A 3 7.77 3.79 12.10
CA GLU A 3 7.03 2.53 11.97
C GLU A 3 5.53 2.86 12.09
N ILE A 4 4.77 2.77 11.00
CA ILE A 4 3.31 2.94 11.04
C ILE A 4 2.68 1.57 11.10
N LYS A 5 2.18 1.23 12.30
CA LYS A 5 1.38 0.04 12.57
C LYS A 5 -0.09 0.43 12.54
N ALA A 6 -0.77 0.19 11.42
CA ALA A 6 -2.23 0.28 11.38
C ALA A 6 -2.81 -0.99 12.02
N ASN A 7 -3.31 -0.86 13.25
CA ASN A 7 -3.67 -1.97 14.13
C ASN A 7 -5.11 -2.42 13.88
N LEU A 8 -5.34 -3.14 12.78
CA LEU A 8 -6.65 -3.71 12.47
C LEU A 8 -6.98 -4.79 13.50
N HIS A 9 -8.06 -4.62 14.26
CA HIS A 9 -8.42 -5.57 15.31
C HIS A 9 -8.60 -7.00 14.78
N SER A 10 -8.03 -7.95 15.54
CA SER A 10 -7.73 -9.36 15.23
C SER A 10 -6.43 -9.56 14.44
N SER A 11 -5.32 -9.79 15.14
CA SER A 11 -4.09 -10.50 14.69
C SER A 11 -3.39 -10.09 13.37
N HIS A 12 -3.78 -8.99 12.71
CA HIS A 12 -3.55 -8.79 11.29
C HIS A 12 -3.21 -7.30 10.97
N VAL A 13 -1.95 -6.88 11.13
CA VAL A 13 -1.46 -5.47 10.99
C VAL A 13 -0.68 -5.20 9.70
N LEU A 14 -1.25 -4.56 8.65
CA LEU A 14 -0.42 -4.10 7.51
C LEU A 14 0.46 -2.97 7.99
N GLU A 15 1.75 -3.26 8.07
CA GLU A 15 2.74 -2.30 8.52
C GLU A 15 3.47 -1.76 7.30
N ILE A 16 3.28 -0.46 7.04
CA ILE A 16 3.98 0.25 5.98
C ILE A 16 4.95 1.21 6.67
N ALA A 17 6.22 0.83 6.72
CA ALA A 17 7.28 1.68 7.24
C ALA A 17 7.89 2.47 6.09
N PHE A 18 7.72 3.79 6.15
CA PHE A 18 8.43 4.70 5.27
C PHE A 18 9.58 5.33 6.08
N SER A 19 10.80 5.30 5.55
CA SER A 19 11.89 6.03 6.18
C SER A 19 12.09 7.36 5.47
N ASP A 20 11.96 8.46 6.22
CA ASP A 20 12.63 9.69 5.79
C ASP A 20 14.15 9.41 5.74
N GLY A 21 14.82 9.94 4.70
CA GLY A 21 16.27 9.86 4.55
C GLY A 21 16.80 8.79 3.59
N SER A 22 16.08 7.71 3.29
CA SER A 22 16.55 6.67 2.35
C SER A 22 15.81 6.62 1.01
N ASN A 23 14.72 7.38 0.83
CA ASN A 23 13.78 7.22 -0.29
C ASN A 23 13.25 5.77 -0.42
N GLU A 24 13.27 4.97 0.64
CA GLU A 24 12.81 3.58 0.61
C GLU A 24 11.52 3.41 1.40
N ALA A 25 10.55 2.73 0.77
CA ALA A 25 9.41 2.15 1.45
C ALA A 25 9.74 0.71 1.87
N ILE A 26 9.33 0.33 3.07
CA ILE A 26 9.34 -1.04 3.57
C ILE A 26 7.89 -1.38 3.89
N ILE A 27 7.40 -2.47 3.31
CA ILE A 27 6.02 -2.90 3.48
C ILE A 27 6.07 -4.31 4.04
N TYR A 28 5.57 -4.48 5.24
CA TYR A 28 5.55 -5.75 5.92
C TYR A 28 4.25 -6.48 5.58
N PRO A 29 4.35 -7.78 5.31
CA PRO A 29 3.19 -8.60 5.06
C PRO A 29 2.30 -8.68 6.30
N SER A 30 1.01 -8.50 6.08
CA SER A 30 0.00 -8.68 7.10
C SER A 30 -1.20 -9.36 6.55
N HIS A 31 -1.68 -10.32 7.32
CA HIS A 31 -2.87 -11.13 7.15
C HIS A 31 -4.19 -10.33 7.17
N ILE A 32 -4.31 -9.23 6.44
CA ILE A 32 -5.60 -8.54 6.33
C ILE A 32 -6.54 -9.42 5.49
N PRO A 33 -7.71 -9.84 6.00
CA PRO A 33 -8.62 -10.74 5.27
C PRO A 33 -9.37 -10.08 4.09
N ASP A 34 -8.85 -8.99 3.51
CA ASP A 34 -9.49 -8.20 2.46
C ASP A 34 -8.64 -8.05 1.18
N ASP A 35 -9.09 -7.19 0.26
CA ASP A 35 -8.42 -6.88 -1.02
C ASP A 35 -7.19 -5.96 -0.87
N SER A 36 -6.66 -5.70 0.34
CA SER A 36 -5.55 -4.75 0.57
C SER A 36 -4.29 -5.06 -0.25
N LEU A 37 -3.95 -6.33 -0.43
CA LEU A 37 -2.80 -6.71 -1.27
C LEU A 37 -2.99 -6.29 -2.74
N LYS A 38 -4.21 -6.45 -3.24
CA LYS A 38 -4.59 -6.04 -4.59
C LYS A 38 -4.60 -4.52 -4.70
N LEU A 39 -5.18 -3.82 -3.72
CA LEU A 39 -5.23 -2.35 -3.69
C LEU A 39 -3.84 -1.73 -3.68
N LEU A 40 -2.91 -2.25 -2.87
CA LEU A 40 -1.52 -1.80 -2.86
C LEU A 40 -0.81 -2.03 -4.20
N ALA A 41 -1.01 -3.21 -4.81
CA ALA A 41 -0.44 -3.52 -6.11
C ALA A 41 -1.02 -2.63 -7.21
N GLU A 42 -2.33 -2.38 -7.20
CA GLU A 42 -2.99 -1.45 -8.12
C GLU A 42 -2.50 -0.02 -7.93
N ALA A 43 -2.35 0.43 -6.68
CA ALA A 43 -1.79 1.74 -6.37
C ALA A 43 -0.36 1.88 -6.90
N ALA A 44 0.49 0.87 -6.71
CA ALA A 44 1.85 0.82 -7.24
C ALA A 44 1.90 0.86 -8.78
N VAL A 45 0.98 0.16 -9.46
CA VAL A 45 0.85 0.22 -10.92
C VAL A 45 0.42 1.62 -11.37
N ARG A 46 -0.53 2.24 -10.65
CA ARG A 46 -1.04 3.57 -10.99
C ARG A 46 0.03 4.66 -10.87
N VAL A 47 0.80 4.68 -9.78
CA VAL A 47 1.84 5.70 -9.56
C VAL A 47 3.03 5.58 -10.50
N LEU A 48 3.26 4.40 -11.11
CA LEU A 48 4.21 4.21 -12.20
C LEU A 48 3.63 4.58 -13.57
N GLY A 49 2.31 4.74 -13.66
CA GLY A 49 1.59 5.10 -14.87
C GLY A 49 1.34 6.60 -14.99
N PRO A 50 0.46 7.02 -15.90
CA PRO A 50 0.12 8.44 -16.09
C PRO A 50 -0.73 9.02 -14.94
N ALA A 51 -1.13 8.22 -13.95
CA ALA A 51 -1.92 8.69 -12.84
C ALA A 51 -1.02 9.34 -11.78
N HIS A 52 -1.21 10.65 -11.59
CA HIS A 52 -0.44 11.43 -10.61
C HIS A 52 -0.94 11.31 -9.18
N SER A 53 -2.09 10.66 -8.95
CA SER A 53 -2.54 10.35 -7.60
C SER A 53 -3.39 9.09 -7.56
N THR A 54 -3.35 8.40 -6.42
CA THR A 54 -4.23 7.29 -6.12
C THR A 54 -4.50 7.23 -4.63
N GLU A 55 -5.68 6.72 -4.30
CA GLU A 55 -6.14 6.61 -2.92
C GLU A 55 -6.49 5.16 -2.63
N PHE A 56 -6.28 4.75 -1.39
CA PHE A 56 -6.77 3.49 -0.87
C PHE A 56 -7.25 3.68 0.57
N VAL A 57 -8.43 3.15 0.86
CA VAL A 57 -9.07 3.25 2.18
C VAL A 57 -8.61 2.06 3.02
N MET A 58 -8.22 2.33 4.25
CA MET A 58 -7.92 1.34 5.29
C MET A 58 -8.96 1.52 6.40
N TYR A 59 -9.70 0.47 6.73
CA TYR A 59 -10.78 0.52 7.72
C TYR A 59 -10.26 0.06 9.09
N ASP A 60 -10.32 0.88 10.13
CA ASP A 60 -9.89 0.50 11.48
C ASP A 60 -10.81 1.14 12.54
N GLU A 61 -11.40 0.35 13.44
CA GLU A 61 -12.30 0.89 14.48
C GLU A 61 -11.49 1.41 15.69
N PRO A 62 -11.75 2.64 16.21
CA PRO A 62 -12.75 3.62 15.78
C PRO A 62 -12.18 4.64 14.77
N GLY A 63 -12.60 4.56 13.50
CA GLY A 63 -12.26 5.56 12.48
C GLY A 63 -12.18 4.98 11.06
N GLU A 64 -11.81 5.84 10.11
CA GLU A 64 -11.40 5.42 8.78
C GLU A 64 -10.09 6.14 8.42
N TYR A 65 -9.13 5.40 7.89
CA TYR A 65 -7.85 5.94 7.43
C TYR A 65 -7.83 5.96 5.90
N LEU A 66 -7.33 7.05 5.33
CA LEU A 66 -7.11 7.15 3.89
C LEU A 66 -5.61 7.26 3.63
N GLY A 67 -5.08 6.27 2.92
CA GLY A 67 -3.77 6.36 2.29
C GLY A 67 -3.91 7.13 0.98
N LEU A 68 -3.23 8.27 0.87
CA LEU A 68 -3.15 9.06 -0.34
C LEU A 68 -1.72 9.02 -0.87
N LEU A 69 -1.57 8.66 -2.13
CA LEU A 69 -0.32 8.62 -2.86
C LEU A 69 -0.37 9.65 -3.97
N GLU A 70 0.59 10.58 -4.00
CA GLU A 70 0.67 11.66 -4.99
C GLU A 70 2.05 11.67 -5.64
N ALA A 71 2.09 11.43 -6.95
CA ALA A 71 3.30 11.35 -7.75
C ALA A 71 3.54 12.64 -8.53
N THR A 72 4.70 13.28 -8.31
CA THR A 72 5.20 14.43 -9.06
C THR A 72 6.53 14.07 -9.71
N GLY A 73 6.50 13.72 -11.00
CA GLY A 73 7.66 13.12 -11.66
C GLY A 73 7.99 11.77 -11.05
N ASP A 74 9.23 11.56 -10.61
CA ASP A 74 9.63 10.34 -9.88
C ASP A 74 9.39 10.43 -8.37
N GLN A 75 9.07 11.61 -7.84
CA GLN A 75 8.79 11.77 -6.41
C GLN A 75 7.37 11.30 -6.10
N LEU A 76 7.22 10.53 -5.02
CA LEU A 76 5.95 10.02 -4.52
C LEU A 76 5.79 10.46 -3.06
N GLU A 77 4.78 11.29 -2.81
CA GLU A 77 4.36 11.64 -1.46
C GLU A 77 3.29 10.65 -0.99
N PHE A 78 3.48 10.07 0.19
CA PHE A 78 2.47 9.29 0.88
C PHE A 78 1.94 10.07 2.07
N LYS A 79 0.61 10.26 2.11
CA LYS A 79 -0.12 10.91 3.19
C LYS A 79 -1.05 9.90 3.85
N LEU A 80 -1.02 9.85 5.18
CA LEU A 80 -2.03 9.16 5.97
C LEU A 80 -2.99 10.20 6.56
N LEU A 81 -4.24 10.13 6.12
CA LEU A 81 -5.30 11.01 6.60
C LEU A 81 -6.24 10.21 7.51
N HIS A 82 -6.65 10.81 8.63
CA HIS A 82 -7.62 10.22 9.54
C HIS A 82 -8.93 10.98 9.54
N PHE A 83 -10.02 10.23 9.56
CA PHE A 83 -11.40 10.72 9.60
C PHE A 83 -12.04 10.31 10.91
N ARG A 84 -12.60 11.29 11.62
CA ARG A 84 -13.24 11.08 12.93
C ARG A 84 -14.53 10.27 12.85
N ASP A 85 -15.28 10.41 11.76
CA ASP A 85 -16.60 9.79 11.58
C ASP A 85 -16.62 8.78 10.41
N SER A 86 -16.35 9.22 9.17
CA SER A 86 -16.19 8.36 7.98
C SER A 86 -15.52 9.13 6.84
N VAL A 87 -14.68 8.46 6.01
CA VAL A 87 -14.10 9.01 4.76
C VAL A 87 -15.19 9.49 3.81
N ARG A 88 -16.40 8.91 3.89
CA ARG A 88 -17.56 9.29 3.07
C ARG A 88 -18.29 10.54 3.57
N ALA A 89 -18.14 10.89 4.85
CA ALA A 89 -18.94 11.93 5.48
C ALA A 89 -18.40 13.34 5.18
N ASP A 90 -17.08 13.56 5.23
CA ASP A 90 -16.48 14.85 4.85
C ASP A 90 -14.96 14.79 4.64
N ARG A 91 -14.52 14.84 3.36
CA ARG A 91 -13.09 14.93 3.02
C ARG A 91 -12.43 16.20 3.54
N ALA A 92 -13.18 17.28 3.75
CA ALA A 92 -12.63 18.56 4.22
C ALA A 92 -12.17 18.50 5.70
N GLN A 93 -12.59 17.48 6.44
CA GLN A 93 -12.21 17.28 7.84
C GLN A 93 -11.03 16.31 8.00
N ALA A 94 -10.42 15.87 6.90
CA ALA A 94 -9.24 15.02 6.91
C ALA A 94 -8.12 15.66 7.74
N GLN A 95 -7.71 14.99 8.81
CA GLN A 95 -6.54 15.40 9.59
C GLN A 95 -5.32 14.64 9.08
N PRO A 96 -4.26 15.33 8.60
CA PRO A 96 -3.03 14.66 8.22
C PRO A 96 -2.34 14.15 9.48
N LEU A 97 -2.27 12.83 9.63
CA LEU A 97 -1.51 12.20 10.72
C LEU A 97 -0.04 12.07 10.37
N PHE A 98 0.25 11.89 9.08
CA PHE A 98 1.60 11.65 8.61
C PHE A 98 1.74 12.00 7.13
N SER A 99 2.93 12.49 6.75
CA SER A 99 3.36 12.58 5.36
C SER A 99 4.84 12.17 5.23
N THR A 100 5.19 11.55 4.12
CA THR A 100 6.56 11.15 3.78
C THR A 100 6.75 11.09 2.27
N CYS A 101 8.01 11.06 1.84
CA CYS A 101 8.37 11.01 0.43
C CYS A 101 9.26 9.80 0.14
N THR A 102 9.02 9.18 -1.01
CA THR A 102 9.86 8.15 -1.62
C THR A 102 9.89 8.38 -3.14
N THR A 103 10.57 7.52 -3.90
CA THR A 103 10.39 7.50 -5.35
C THR A 103 9.27 6.57 -5.76
N ALA A 104 8.57 6.88 -6.86
CA ALA A 104 7.52 6.02 -7.40
C ALA A 104 8.03 4.60 -7.65
N ILE A 105 9.25 4.50 -8.20
CA ILE A 105 9.93 3.22 -8.43
C ILE A 105 10.36 2.53 -7.13
N GLY A 106 10.76 3.29 -6.10
CA GLY A 106 11.12 2.77 -4.78
C GLY A 106 9.93 2.10 -4.11
N PHE A 107 8.78 2.80 -4.08
CA PHE A 107 7.52 2.27 -3.57
C PHE A 107 7.07 1.01 -4.33
N ALA A 108 7.04 1.05 -5.66
CA ALA A 108 6.60 -0.09 -6.47
C ALA A 108 7.48 -1.34 -6.24
N ARG A 109 8.80 -1.15 -6.11
CA ARG A 109 9.73 -2.25 -5.76
C ARG A 109 9.48 -2.79 -4.37
N ALA A 110 9.15 -1.94 -3.40
CA ALA A 110 8.81 -2.37 -2.05
C ALA A 110 7.56 -3.25 -2.03
N VAL A 111 6.47 -2.80 -2.68
CA VAL A 111 5.24 -3.58 -2.86
C VAL A 111 5.53 -4.91 -3.54
N SER A 112 6.29 -4.89 -4.64
CA SER A 112 6.63 -6.12 -5.38
C SER A 112 7.45 -7.11 -4.55
N ARG A 113 8.35 -6.64 -3.69
CA ARG A 113 9.13 -7.52 -2.79
C ARG A 113 8.25 -8.12 -1.71
N MET A 114 7.36 -7.34 -1.09
CA MET A 114 6.42 -7.84 -0.10
C MET A 114 5.54 -8.96 -0.68
N LEU A 115 4.96 -8.74 -1.86
CA LEU A 115 4.11 -9.73 -2.53
C LEU A 115 4.88 -11.01 -2.89
N ALA A 116 6.13 -10.88 -3.36
CA ALA A 116 6.98 -12.03 -3.64
C ALA A 116 7.28 -12.85 -2.37
N THR A 117 7.57 -12.18 -1.26
CA THR A 117 7.81 -12.84 0.04
C THR A 117 6.57 -13.58 0.53
N LEU A 118 5.38 -12.96 0.41
CA LEU A 118 4.10 -13.59 0.76
C LEU A 118 3.84 -14.85 -0.07
N GLN A 119 4.03 -14.76 -1.39
CA GLN A 119 3.83 -15.87 -2.31
C GLN A 119 4.81 -17.02 -2.05
N ALA A 120 6.06 -16.74 -1.66
CA ALA A 120 7.06 -17.76 -1.39
C ALA A 120 6.91 -18.39 0.01
N GLY A 121 6.37 -17.66 0.98
CA GLY A 121 6.32 -18.03 2.39
C GLY A 121 5.03 -18.71 2.85
N THR A 122 4.03 -18.86 1.99
CA THR A 122 2.69 -19.35 2.38
C THR A 122 2.29 -20.55 1.54
N ASP A 123 1.84 -21.63 2.21
CA ASP A 123 1.16 -22.75 1.57
C ASP A 123 -0.15 -22.26 0.93
N GLU A 124 -0.52 -22.78 -0.24
CA GLU A 124 -1.70 -22.33 -1.00
C GLU A 124 -3.01 -22.51 -0.22
N GLU A 125 -3.15 -23.62 0.53
CA GLU A 125 -4.33 -23.86 1.36
C GLU A 125 -4.40 -22.85 2.51
N ARG A 126 -3.28 -22.65 3.19
CA ARG A 126 -3.17 -21.66 4.28
C ARG A 126 -3.33 -20.23 3.78
N PHE A 127 -2.90 -19.94 2.54
CA PHE A 127 -3.08 -18.63 1.94
C PHE A 127 -4.55 -18.36 1.68
N ALA A 128 -5.29 -19.34 1.11
CA ALA A 128 -6.72 -19.21 0.87
C ALA A 128 -7.56 -19.08 2.16
N GLU A 129 -7.11 -19.71 3.25
CA GLU A 129 -7.72 -19.55 4.57
C GLU A 129 -7.55 -18.13 5.14
N VAL A 130 -6.38 -17.52 4.94
CA VAL A 130 -6.04 -16.20 5.50
C VAL A 130 -6.45 -15.05 4.56
N TRP A 131 -6.44 -15.29 3.26
CA TRP A 131 -6.88 -14.37 2.21
C TRP A 131 -7.92 -15.07 1.32
N PRO A 132 -9.22 -15.00 1.68
CA PRO A 132 -10.28 -15.59 0.88
C PRO A 132 -10.35 -15.12 -0.57
N PRO A 133 -10.00 -13.85 -0.93
CA PRO A 133 -9.90 -13.44 -2.33
C PRO A 133 -8.76 -14.12 -3.10
N GLY A 134 -7.84 -14.79 -2.40
CA GLY A 134 -6.64 -15.39 -2.96
C GLY A 134 -5.56 -14.37 -3.30
N PHE A 135 -4.43 -14.86 -3.80
CA PHE A 135 -3.30 -14.00 -4.15
C PHE A 135 -3.61 -13.27 -5.48
N PRO A 136 -3.41 -11.93 -5.57
CA PRO A 136 -3.77 -11.16 -6.77
C PRO A 136 -2.73 -11.31 -7.89
N GLN A 137 -2.61 -12.53 -8.43
CA GLN A 137 -1.55 -12.91 -9.38
C GLN A 137 -1.51 -12.00 -10.62
N ALA A 138 -2.67 -11.72 -11.23
CA ALA A 138 -2.75 -10.86 -12.40
C ALA A 138 -2.22 -9.44 -12.12
N THR A 139 -2.61 -8.83 -11.00
CA THR A 139 -2.16 -7.50 -10.59
C THR A 139 -0.67 -7.51 -10.25
N PHE A 140 -0.18 -8.58 -9.61
CA PHE A 140 1.24 -8.73 -9.31
C PHE A 140 2.09 -8.82 -10.58
N ASP A 141 1.66 -9.58 -11.58
CA ASP A 141 2.36 -9.65 -12.87
C ASP A 141 2.34 -8.31 -13.61
N LEU A 142 1.24 -7.57 -13.54
CA LEU A 142 1.15 -6.20 -14.07
C LEU A 142 2.14 -5.25 -13.37
N LEU A 143 2.27 -5.33 -12.05
CA LEU A 143 3.23 -4.55 -11.28
C LEU A 143 4.67 -4.86 -11.72
N ARG A 144 5.03 -6.15 -11.81
CA ARG A 144 6.37 -6.57 -12.26
C ARG A 144 6.72 -6.05 -13.65
N ASN A 145 5.75 -6.08 -14.56
CA ASN A 145 5.93 -5.56 -15.92
C ASN A 145 6.04 -4.04 -15.95
N SER A 146 5.27 -3.34 -15.11
CA SER A 146 5.32 -1.87 -14.99
C SER A 146 6.68 -1.41 -14.45
N ILE A 147 7.20 -2.08 -13.43
CA ILE A 147 8.55 -1.81 -12.88
C ILE A 147 9.63 -2.01 -13.94
N ARG A 148 9.54 -3.06 -14.77
CA ARG A 148 10.49 -3.30 -15.87
C ARG A 148 10.47 -2.17 -16.89
N ARG A 149 9.29 -1.74 -17.32
CA ARG A 149 9.12 -0.67 -18.32
C ARG A 149 9.61 0.69 -17.81
N PHE A 150 9.33 1.01 -16.54
CA PHE A 150 9.78 2.27 -15.93
C PHE A 150 11.30 2.38 -15.84
N ARG A 151 12.03 1.25 -15.75
CA ARG A 151 13.50 1.23 -15.76
C ARG A 151 14.09 1.56 -17.14
N ASP A 152 13.36 1.22 -18.19
CA ASP A 152 13.84 1.31 -19.58
C ASP A 152 13.36 2.61 -20.27
N ALA A 153 12.66 3.49 -19.54
CA ALA A 153 12.14 4.80 -19.97
C ALA A 153 12.99 5.96 -19.42
#